data_AF-A0A1H9HZF0-F1
#
_entry.id   AF-A0A1H9HZF0-F1
#
_cell.length_a   1.000
_cell.length_b   1.000
_cell.length_c   1.000
_cell.angle_alpha   90.00
_cell.angle_beta   90.00
_cell.angle_gamma   90.00
#
_symmetry.space_group_name_H-M   'P 1'
#
loop_
_entity.id
_entity.type
_entity.pdbx_description
1 polymer ?
#
loop_
_entity_poly.entity_id
_entity_poly.type
_entity_poly.pdbx_seq_one_letter_code
_entity_poly.pdbx_strand_id
1 'polypeptide(L)'
;MRRLTAQHEHDRRLRQDEIERERAEELYVSIKKFCSRMISDHFPYLRVMKGQFEYEKALDMTLESSEKRDYDPERIHMIADMYFPELSVHIKDIVEENGKVLDVREVFKHKYQSGITQDEEMASLYLEKIENLIISARDLEKKVISVVKNV
;
A
#
# COMPACT_ATOMS: atom_id res chain seq x y z
N MET A 1 47.06 18.04 -4.71
CA MET A 1 46.05 18.22 -3.65
C MET A 1 44.69 18.64 -4.19
N ARG A 2 44.48 19.85 -4.73
CA ARG A 2 43.14 20.32 -5.21
C ARG A 2 42.44 19.42 -6.24
N ARG A 3 43.16 18.82 -7.20
CA ARG A 3 42.58 17.92 -8.22
C ARG A 3 42.08 16.59 -7.65
N LEU A 4 42.78 16.03 -6.66
CA LEU A 4 42.39 14.80 -5.98
C LEU A 4 41.13 15.00 -5.12
N THR A 5 41.02 16.14 -4.43
CA THR A 5 39.83 16.47 -3.64
C THR A 5 38.60 16.65 -4.53
N ALA A 6 38.72 17.36 -5.65
CA ALA A 6 37.64 17.55 -6.60
C ALA A 6 37.17 16.23 -7.25
N GLN A 7 38.11 15.33 -7.58
CA GLN A 7 37.79 14.01 -8.10
C GLN A 7 37.07 13.14 -7.05
N HIS A 8 37.56 13.14 -5.80
CA HIS A 8 36.93 12.40 -4.71
C HIS A 8 35.51 12.93 -4.40
N GLU A 9 35.28 14.24 -4.46
CA GLU A 9 33.95 14.83 -4.30
C GLU A 9 33.01 14.45 -5.45
N HIS A 10 33.50 14.43 -6.69
CA HIS A 10 32.73 13.99 -7.85
C HIS A 10 32.32 12.52 -7.73
N ASP A 11 33.27 11.64 -7.40
CA ASP A 11 33.02 10.21 -7.21
C ASP A 11 32.02 9.96 -6.06
N ARG A 12 32.06 10.77 -5.00
CA ARG A 12 31.07 10.70 -3.90
C ARG A 12 29.67 11.12 -4.36
N ARG A 13 29.55 12.14 -5.21
CA ARG A 13 28.25 12.57 -5.75
C ARG A 13 27.66 11.50 -6.66
N LEU A 14 28.43 11.00 -7.62
CA LEU A 14 27.97 9.94 -8.54
C LEU A 14 27.46 8.70 -7.79
N ARG A 15 28.17 8.28 -6.73
CA ARG A 15 27.73 7.16 -5.89
C ARG A 15 26.45 7.47 -5.12
N GLN A 16 26.29 8.70 -4.64
CA GLN A 16 25.08 9.11 -3.92
C GLN A 16 23.87 9.10 -4.87
N ASP A 17 24.03 9.67 -6.07
CA ASP A 17 22.99 9.71 -7.09
C ASP A 17 22.56 8.28 -7.51
N GLU A 18 23.54 7.37 -7.67
CA GLU A 18 23.28 5.96 -7.99
C GLU A 18 22.51 5.24 -6.87
N ILE A 19 22.91 5.44 -5.61
CA ILE A 19 22.20 4.88 -4.45
C ILE A 19 20.78 5.42 -4.36
N GLU A 20 20.58 6.72 -4.54
CA GLU A 20 19.25 7.34 -4.49
C GLU A 20 18.36 6.76 -5.58
N ARG A 21 18.87 6.61 -6.81
CA ARG A 21 18.12 6.01 -7.91
C ARG A 21 17.71 4.57 -7.63
N GLU A 22 18.65 3.73 -7.16
CA GLU A 22 18.35 2.34 -6.81
C GLU A 22 17.25 2.27 -5.74
N ARG A 23 17.31 3.13 -4.73
CA ARG A 23 16.30 3.21 -3.67
C ARG A 23 14.96 3.72 -4.18
N ALA A 24 14.96 4.65 -5.13
CA ALA A 24 13.74 5.17 -5.75
C ALA A 24 13.02 4.06 -6.54
N GLU A 25 13.75 3.31 -7.38
CA GLU A 25 13.22 2.20 -8.16
C GLU A 25 12.69 1.07 -7.26
N GLU A 26 13.42 0.75 -6.19
CA GLU A 26 13.02 -0.21 -5.17
C GLU A 26 11.73 0.21 -4.45
N LEU A 27 11.64 1.47 -4.03
CA LEU A 27 10.46 2.02 -3.36
C LEU A 27 9.24 1.98 -4.28
N TYR A 28 9.40 2.34 -5.55
CA TYR A 28 8.33 2.30 -6.54
C TYR A 28 7.71 0.90 -6.67
N VAL A 29 8.56 -0.11 -6.88
CA VAL A 29 8.10 -1.51 -7.01
C VAL A 29 7.40 -1.97 -5.73
N SER A 30 7.97 -1.64 -4.57
CA SER A 30 7.44 -2.07 -3.27
C SER A 30 6.08 -1.42 -2.96
N ILE A 31 5.93 -0.12 -3.22
CA ILE A 31 4.65 0.60 -3.03
C ILE A 31 3.56 0.04 -3.93
N LYS A 32 3.86 -0.23 -5.20
CA LYS A 32 2.89 -0.80 -6.13
C LYS A 32 2.34 -2.14 -5.63
N LYS A 33 3.23 -3.01 -5.15
CA LYS A 33 2.85 -4.31 -4.56
C LYS A 33 2.03 -4.13 -3.28
N PHE A 34 2.49 -3.26 -2.39
CA PHE A 34 1.81 -2.93 -1.14
C PHE A 34 0.37 -2.46 -1.38
N CYS A 35 0.18 -1.47 -2.25
CA CYS A 35 -1.13 -0.94 -2.62
C CYS A 35 -2.02 -2.00 -3.27
N SER A 36 -1.49 -2.72 -4.26
CA SER A 36 -2.25 -3.79 -4.94
C SER A 36 -2.72 -4.86 -3.97
N ARG A 37 -1.87 -5.26 -3.02
CA ARG A 37 -2.21 -6.24 -2.00
C ARG A 37 -3.30 -5.74 -1.07
N MET A 38 -3.07 -4.56 -0.50
CA MET A 38 -3.99 -3.90 0.42
C MET A 38 -5.40 -3.80 -0.15
N ILE A 39 -5.52 -3.41 -1.42
CA ILE A 39 -6.81 -3.33 -2.12
C ILE A 39 -7.39 -4.74 -2.34
N SER A 40 -6.57 -5.68 -2.81
CA SER A 40 -7.04 -7.03 -3.15
C SER A 40 -7.64 -7.80 -1.98
N ASP A 41 -7.14 -7.54 -0.76
CA ASP A 41 -7.57 -8.21 0.47
C ASP A 41 -9.04 -7.91 0.84
N HIS A 42 -9.63 -6.86 0.27
CA HIS A 42 -10.99 -6.47 0.59
C HIS A 42 -12.06 -7.14 -0.28
N PHE A 43 -11.73 -7.51 -1.52
CA PHE A 43 -12.73 -8.06 -2.45
C PHE A 43 -13.38 -9.37 -1.98
N PRO A 44 -12.69 -10.29 -1.28
CA PRO A 44 -13.36 -11.46 -0.73
C PRO A 44 -14.50 -11.08 0.23
N TYR A 45 -14.29 -10.12 1.12
CA TYR A 45 -15.31 -9.69 2.08
C TYR A 45 -16.47 -8.96 1.41
N LEU A 46 -16.22 -8.20 0.34
CA LEU A 46 -17.30 -7.63 -0.47
C LEU A 46 -18.22 -8.73 -1.04
N ARG A 47 -17.65 -9.87 -1.44
CA ARG A 47 -18.42 -11.01 -1.94
C ARG A 47 -19.22 -11.71 -0.83
N VAL A 48 -18.71 -11.73 0.41
CA VAL A 48 -19.47 -12.20 1.59
C VAL A 48 -20.66 -11.31 1.85
N MET A 49 -20.47 -9.98 1.86
CA MET A 49 -21.58 -9.02 2.06
C MET A 49 -22.70 -9.17 1.02
N LYS A 50 -22.35 -9.61 -0.19
CA LYS A 50 -23.28 -9.93 -1.29
C LYS A 50 -23.85 -11.36 -1.25
N GLY A 51 -23.60 -12.13 -0.20
CA GLY A 51 -24.09 -13.49 -0.03
C GLY A 51 -23.46 -14.52 -0.99
N GLN A 52 -22.31 -14.23 -1.59
CA GLN A 52 -21.71 -15.11 -2.60
C GLN A 52 -20.89 -16.27 -2.00
N PHE A 53 -20.39 -16.11 -0.77
CA PHE A 53 -19.77 -17.17 0.02
C PHE A 53 -19.64 -16.77 1.50
N GLU A 54 -19.26 -17.72 2.34
CA GLU A 54 -19.15 -17.57 3.80
C GLU A 54 -17.92 -16.78 4.25
N TYR A 55 -17.98 -16.20 5.44
CA TYR A 55 -16.91 -15.35 5.98
C TYR A 55 -15.59 -16.11 6.13
N GLU A 56 -15.65 -17.37 6.53
CA GLU A 56 -14.51 -18.28 6.66
C GLU A 56 -13.80 -18.45 5.32
N LYS A 57 -14.55 -18.53 4.22
CA LYS A 57 -13.96 -18.63 2.89
C LYS A 57 -13.24 -17.35 2.48
N ALA A 58 -13.76 -16.17 2.84
CA ALA A 58 -13.04 -14.91 2.67
C ALA A 58 -11.72 -14.92 3.46
N LEU A 59 -11.76 -15.36 4.72
CA LEU A 59 -10.59 -15.42 5.59
C LEU A 59 -9.51 -16.32 5.00
N ASP A 60 -9.86 -17.53 4.57
CA ASP A 60 -8.94 -18.46 3.91
C ASP A 60 -8.28 -17.83 2.68
N MET A 61 -9.07 -17.18 1.81
CA MET A 61 -8.55 -16.49 0.62
C MET A 61 -7.58 -15.36 0.98
N THR A 62 -7.86 -14.61 2.05
CA THR A 62 -6.96 -13.55 2.53
C THR A 62 -5.67 -14.14 3.13
N LEU A 63 -5.77 -15.22 3.89
CA LEU A 63 -4.63 -15.90 4.51
C LEU A 63 -3.69 -16.51 3.46
N GLU A 64 -4.22 -17.32 2.54
CA GLU A 64 -3.46 -17.94 1.44
C GLU A 64 -2.69 -16.91 0.61
N SER A 65 -3.28 -15.73 0.45
CA SER A 65 -2.67 -14.67 -0.33
C SER A 65 -1.64 -13.85 0.48
N SER A 66 -1.75 -13.85 1.83
CA SER A 66 -0.80 -13.19 2.73
C SER A 66 0.51 -13.96 2.92
N GLU A 67 0.49 -15.28 2.72
CA GLU A 67 1.67 -16.14 2.70
C GLU A 67 2.58 -15.87 1.50
N LYS A 68 2.03 -15.26 0.44
CA LYS A 68 2.74 -14.91 -0.79
C LYS A 68 3.23 -13.45 -0.80
N ARG A 69 3.40 -12.83 0.38
CA ARG A 69 3.85 -11.44 0.48
C ARG A 69 5.21 -11.26 -0.19
N ASP A 70 5.23 -10.43 -1.23
CA ASP A 70 6.40 -10.11 -2.05
C ASP A 70 6.85 -8.64 -1.88
N TYR A 71 6.39 -8.02 -0.78
CA TYR A 71 6.76 -6.69 -0.31
C TYR A 71 6.97 -6.71 1.21
N ASP A 72 7.72 -5.72 1.70
CA ASP A 72 8.03 -5.53 3.11
C ASP A 72 7.66 -4.10 3.53
N PRO A 73 6.60 -3.91 4.35
CA PRO A 73 6.20 -2.60 4.87
C PRO A 73 7.30 -1.87 5.64
N GLU A 74 8.10 -2.58 6.44
CA GLU A 74 9.17 -1.96 7.23
C GLU A 74 10.24 -1.39 6.30
N ARG A 75 10.57 -2.14 5.24
CA ARG A 75 11.50 -1.69 4.21
C ARG A 75 10.98 -0.49 3.41
N ILE A 76 9.67 -0.45 3.11
CA ILE A 76 9.02 0.72 2.48
C ILE A 76 9.20 1.96 3.36
N HIS A 77 8.87 1.87 4.64
CA HIS A 77 9.00 2.98 5.59
C HIS A 77 10.46 3.42 5.74
N MET A 78 11.39 2.47 5.90
CA MET A 78 12.81 2.76 6.01
C MET A 78 13.33 3.53 4.78
N ILE A 79 13.01 3.08 3.56
CA ILE A 79 13.48 3.75 2.35
C ILE A 79 12.85 5.15 2.22
N ALA A 80 11.55 5.28 2.48
CA ALA A 80 10.87 6.58 2.45
C ALA A 80 11.49 7.55 3.47
N ASP A 81 11.64 7.14 4.73
CA ASP A 81 12.15 8.02 5.79
C ASP A 81 13.61 8.43 5.58
N MET A 82 14.45 7.55 5.02
CA MET A 82 15.87 7.83 4.81
C MET A 82 16.16 8.63 3.54
N TYR A 83 15.43 8.37 2.45
CA TYR A 83 15.76 8.91 1.13
C TYR A 83 14.71 9.84 0.55
N PHE A 84 13.43 9.67 0.91
CA PHE A 84 12.30 10.40 0.32
C PHE A 84 11.25 10.80 1.38
N PRO A 85 11.65 11.56 2.42
CA PRO A 85 10.81 11.81 3.59
C PRO A 85 9.49 12.52 3.26
N GLU A 86 9.40 13.21 2.12
CA GLU A 86 8.16 13.79 1.61
C GLU A 86 7.10 12.74 1.24
N LEU A 87 7.48 11.48 1.01
CA LEU A 87 6.55 10.39 0.70
C LEU A 87 5.94 9.77 1.97
N SER A 88 6.58 9.91 3.14
CA SER A 88 6.14 9.27 4.38
C SER A 88 4.74 9.70 4.80
N VAL A 89 4.38 10.98 4.61
CA VAL A 89 3.01 11.46 4.88
C VAL A 89 1.99 10.77 3.97
N HIS A 90 2.32 10.53 2.70
CA HIS A 90 1.41 9.92 1.74
C HIS A 90 1.29 8.40 1.93
N ILE A 91 2.35 7.75 2.40
CA ILE A 91 2.30 6.35 2.84
C ILE A 91 1.40 6.23 4.08
N LYS A 92 1.44 7.19 4.99
CA LYS A 92 0.52 7.22 6.14
C LYS A 92 -0.92 7.44 5.69
N ASP A 93 -1.17 8.38 4.78
CA ASP A 93 -2.52 8.67 4.26
C ASP A 93 -3.19 7.41 3.69
N ILE A 94 -2.45 6.57 2.93
CA ILE A 94 -3.03 5.34 2.36
C ILE A 94 -3.37 4.29 3.43
N VAL A 95 -2.56 4.21 4.49
CA VAL A 95 -2.83 3.30 5.62
C VAL A 95 -4.07 3.76 6.39
N GLU A 96 -4.23 5.07 6.59
CA GLU A 96 -5.43 5.65 7.22
C GLU A 96 -6.68 5.41 6.36
N GLU A 97 -6.58 5.55 5.04
CA GLU A 97 -7.69 5.27 4.13
C GLU A 97 -8.10 3.79 4.15
N ASN A 98 -7.11 2.89 4.23
CA ASN A 98 -7.37 1.46 4.41
C ASN A 98 -8.06 1.16 5.75
N GLY A 99 -7.73 1.90 6.81
CA GLY A 99 -8.42 1.85 8.10
C GLY A 99 -9.93 2.08 7.96
N LYS A 100 -10.35 3.05 7.14
CA LYS A 100 -11.78 3.34 6.90
C LYS A 100 -12.51 2.19 6.22
N VAL A 101 -11.83 1.45 5.34
CA VAL A 101 -12.38 0.22 4.74
C VAL A 101 -12.54 -0.85 5.83
N LEU A 102 -11.51 -1.06 6.65
CA LEU A 102 -11.51 -2.03 7.74
C LEU A 102 -12.61 -1.77 8.77
N ASP A 103 -12.92 -0.50 9.07
CA ASP A 103 -14.00 -0.13 10.00
C ASP A 103 -15.36 -0.68 9.52
N VAL A 104 -15.67 -0.53 8.23
CA VAL A 104 -16.91 -1.07 7.64
C VAL A 104 -16.90 -2.60 7.69
N ARG A 105 -15.76 -3.23 7.43
CA ARG A 105 -15.61 -4.70 7.51
C ARG A 105 -15.84 -5.22 8.92
N GLU A 106 -15.35 -4.52 9.94
CA GLU A 106 -15.54 -4.95 11.34
C GLU A 106 -17.00 -4.82 11.77
N VAL A 107 -17.68 -3.75 11.36
CA VAL A 107 -19.14 -3.63 11.58
C VAL A 107 -19.88 -4.78 10.91
N PHE A 108 -19.53 -5.13 9.66
CA PHE A 108 -20.15 -6.27 8.98
C PHE A 108 -19.88 -7.60 9.68
N LYS A 109 -18.66 -7.83 10.14
CA LYS A 109 -18.27 -9.05 10.87
C LYS A 109 -19.13 -9.22 12.12
N HIS A 110 -19.42 -8.16 12.88
CA HIS A 110 -20.34 -8.24 14.02
C HIS A 110 -21.77 -8.58 13.59
N LYS A 111 -22.27 -7.99 12.50
CA LYS A 111 -23.57 -8.36 11.92
C LYS A 111 -23.61 -9.83 11.51
N TYR A 112 -22.56 -10.32 10.85
CA TYR A 112 -22.40 -11.70 10.43
C TYR A 112 -22.46 -12.67 11.61
N GLN A 113 -21.73 -12.38 12.68
CA GLN A 113 -21.74 -13.16 13.92
C GLN A 113 -23.12 -13.18 14.61
N SER A 114 -23.94 -12.16 14.39
CA SER A 114 -25.33 -12.10 14.87
C SER A 114 -26.36 -12.81 13.96
N GLY A 115 -25.91 -13.39 12.84
CA GLY A 115 -26.75 -14.12 11.89
C GLY A 115 -27.13 -13.35 10.63
N ILE A 116 -26.73 -12.08 10.48
CA ILE A 116 -26.92 -11.30 9.24
C ILE A 116 -25.78 -11.64 8.28
N THR A 117 -26.00 -12.63 7.41
CA THR A 117 -24.95 -13.16 6.53
C THR A 117 -24.75 -12.40 5.23
N GLN A 118 -25.67 -11.47 4.91
CA GLN A 118 -25.63 -10.61 3.72
C GLN A 118 -26.22 -9.23 4.03
N ASP A 119 -25.68 -8.19 3.41
CA ASP A 119 -26.09 -6.80 3.63
C ASP A 119 -25.66 -5.94 2.41
N GLU A 120 -26.58 -5.73 1.46
CA GLU A 120 -26.29 -5.03 0.19
C GLU A 120 -26.01 -3.53 0.40
N GLU A 121 -26.64 -2.92 1.40
CA GLU A 121 -26.36 -1.52 1.76
C GLU A 121 -24.92 -1.38 2.28
N MET A 122 -24.50 -2.30 3.15
CA MET A 122 -23.13 -2.35 3.63
C MET A 122 -22.14 -2.73 2.54
N ALA A 123 -22.50 -3.63 1.61
CA ALA A 123 -21.69 -3.96 0.45
C ALA A 123 -21.43 -2.72 -0.42
N SER A 124 -22.44 -1.87 -0.61
CA SER A 124 -22.35 -0.63 -1.37
C SER A 124 -21.44 0.39 -0.67
N LEU A 125 -21.63 0.59 0.64
CA LEU A 125 -20.75 1.45 1.44
C LEU A 125 -19.29 0.95 1.42
N TYR A 126 -19.10 -0.36 1.54
CA TYR A 126 -17.78 -0.98 1.52
C TYR A 126 -17.08 -0.80 0.17
N LEU A 127 -17.81 -0.97 -0.93
CA LEU A 127 -17.31 -0.73 -2.28
C LEU A 127 -16.87 0.73 -2.47
N GLU A 128 -17.67 1.70 -2.02
CA GLU A 128 -17.31 3.13 -2.06
C GLU A 128 -15.98 3.38 -1.32
N LYS A 129 -15.78 2.78 -0.14
CA LYS A 129 -14.51 2.91 0.60
C LYS A 129 -13.34 2.24 -0.13
N ILE A 130 -13.55 1.08 -0.76
CA ILE A 130 -12.52 0.44 -1.60
C ILE A 130 -12.16 1.34 -2.80
N GLU A 131 -13.13 1.99 -3.43
CA GLU A 131 -12.89 2.92 -4.55
C GLU A 131 -12.05 4.12 -4.11
N ASN A 132 -12.35 4.71 -2.95
CA ASN A 132 -11.55 5.80 -2.38
C ASN A 132 -10.10 5.35 -2.05
N LEU A 133 -9.94 4.12 -1.55
CA LEU A 133 -8.64 3.52 -1.32
C LEU A 133 -7.86 3.34 -2.64
N ILE A 134 -8.51 2.88 -3.70
CA ILE A 134 -7.91 2.74 -5.04
C ILE A 134 -7.44 4.10 -5.59
N ILE A 135 -8.25 5.15 -5.42
CA ILE A 135 -7.88 6.51 -5.83
C ILE A 135 -6.64 6.97 -5.06
N SER A 136 -6.65 6.82 -3.73
CA SER A 136 -5.53 7.20 -2.87
C SER A 136 -4.25 6.44 -3.22
N ALA A 137 -4.35 5.14 -3.51
CA ALA A 137 -3.22 4.31 -3.92
C ALA A 137 -2.59 4.80 -5.23
N ARG A 138 -3.43 5.12 -6.22
CA ARG A 138 -2.97 5.68 -7.50
C ARG A 138 -2.30 7.04 -7.33
N ASP A 139 -2.80 7.86 -6.41
CA ASP A 139 -2.21 9.17 -6.16
C ASP A 139 -0.86 9.04 -5.43
N LEU A 140 -0.72 8.10 -4.50
CA LEU A 140 0.59 7.75 -3.93
C LEU A 140 1.55 7.26 -5.01
N GLU A 141 1.13 6.34 -5.90
CA GLU A 141 1.98 5.86 -7.00
C GLU A 141 2.46 7.00 -7.90
N LYS A 142 1.59 7.97 -8.24
CA LYS A 142 1.98 9.16 -9.02
C LYS A 142 3.03 10.00 -8.29
N LYS A 143 2.89 10.18 -6.98
CA LYS A 143 3.86 10.93 -6.17
C LYS A 143 5.21 10.23 -6.12
N VAL A 144 5.22 8.91 -5.92
CA VAL A 144 6.46 8.11 -5.99
C VAL A 144 7.11 8.27 -7.36
N ILE A 145 6.35 8.16 -8.46
CA ILE A 145 6.87 8.38 -9.82
C ILE A 145 7.45 9.79 -9.98
N SER A 146 6.81 10.81 -9.41
CA SER A 146 7.32 12.18 -9.49
C SER A 146 8.65 12.35 -8.78
N VAL A 147 8.84 11.71 -7.63
CA VAL A 147 10.11 11.70 -6.90
C VAL A 147 11.16 10.92 -7.69
N VAL A 148 10.85 9.71 -8.14
CA VAL A 148 11.75 8.86 -8.94
C VAL A 148 12.23 9.55 -10.22
N LYS A 149 11.40 10.37 -10.87
CA LYS A 149 11.79 11.11 -12.08
C LYS A 149 12.72 12.29 -11.83
N ASN A 150 12.78 12.76 -10.58
CA ASN A 150 13.57 13.92 -10.18
C ASN A 150 14.89 13.53 -9.50
N VAL A 151 15.10 12.22 -9.28
CA VAL A 151 16.38 11.61 -8.89
C VAL A 151 17.18 11.27 -10.15
#